data_AF-A0A8H6IR88-F1
#
_entry.id   AF-A0A8H6IR88-F1
#
_cell.length_a   1.000
_cell.length_b   1.000
_cell.length_c   1.000
_cell.angle_alpha   90.00
_cell.angle_beta   90.00
_cell.angle_gamma   90.00
#
_symmetry.space_group_name_H-M   'P 1'
#
loop_
_entity.id
_entity.type
_entity.pdbx_description
1 polymer ?
#
loop_
_entity_poly.entity_id
_entity_poly.type
_entity_poly.pdbx_seq_one_letter_code
_entity_poly.pdbx_strand_id
1 'polypeptide(L)'
;MDGQTEESMPQWATVLLSQIKALNDTVNELQSHRTEDRATAPSTTPGPRPNTEEKPTKHLGPLAEYDGNPEQLEPWISQAQAKLHVDYVGCSEITRFYMLHNRLRGEASRQLQPWVQAIANTEHMTPQGLINQLRLSFGDPHTKEKAQRKLHKLKQANRTFMEYFTEYRKLVLEAGGTGWPDEIKKSYLEAGLSTELQKCMIGKNADGKSFEEYCNELKQTSDQLESFNLRNTGVRHNNRTWRPNTTATMGLTASKPTESHADEMDWEPSRSVRSNRVSSRTNGRRATWVSKETLDYRREKDLCLRCGNQGHNLKDCSFLPARRPITTNKASTNDRADIDLSLSLPDSEENRGNPGKA
;
A
#
# COMPACT_ATOMS: atom_id res chain seq x y z
N MET A 1 -76.92 -15.73 -21.39
CA MET A 1 -77.38 -15.60 -19.99
C MET A 1 -76.21 -15.99 -19.14
N ASP A 2 -75.35 -15.00 -18.89
CA ASP A 2 -74.07 -15.16 -18.22
C ASP A 2 -74.29 -14.99 -16.71
N GLY A 3 -74.07 -16.07 -15.97
CA GLY A 3 -74.09 -16.08 -14.51
C GLY A 3 -72.73 -15.65 -13.98
N GLN A 4 -72.66 -14.49 -13.34
CA GLN A 4 -71.53 -14.05 -12.54
C GLN A 4 -71.43 -14.92 -11.28
N THR A 5 -70.35 -15.70 -11.17
CA THR A 5 -69.90 -16.27 -9.90
C THR A 5 -69.13 -15.20 -9.14
N GLU A 6 -69.71 -14.65 -8.08
CA GLU A 6 -68.98 -13.85 -7.09
C GLU A 6 -67.96 -14.75 -6.38
N GLU A 7 -66.69 -14.59 -6.75
CA GLU A 7 -65.57 -15.25 -6.10
C GLU A 7 -65.35 -14.60 -4.72
N SER A 8 -65.93 -15.23 -3.70
CA SER A 8 -65.79 -14.82 -2.30
C SER A 8 -64.31 -14.83 -1.88
N MET A 9 -63.83 -13.70 -1.37
CA MET A 9 -62.43 -13.51 -0.99
C MET A 9 -61.99 -14.59 0.02
N PRO A 10 -60.82 -15.22 -0.19
CA PRO A 10 -60.35 -16.27 0.69
C PRO A 10 -60.05 -15.72 2.09
N GLN A 11 -60.38 -16.49 3.13
CA GLN A 11 -60.30 -16.05 4.52
C GLN A 11 -58.90 -15.60 4.97
N TRP A 12 -57.84 -16.11 4.35
CA TRP A 12 -56.48 -15.63 4.64
C TRP A 12 -56.26 -14.18 4.18
N ALA A 13 -56.91 -13.75 3.10
CA ALA A 13 -56.79 -12.40 2.55
C ALA A 13 -57.51 -11.38 3.44
N THR A 14 -58.67 -11.75 4.02
CA THR A 14 -59.38 -10.89 4.97
C THR A 14 -58.59 -10.72 6.27
N VAL A 15 -57.95 -11.79 6.76
CA VAL A 15 -57.05 -11.72 7.92
C VAL A 15 -55.84 -10.83 7.63
N LEU A 16 -55.20 -10.98 6.47
CA LEU A 16 -54.05 -10.15 6.08
C LEU A 16 -54.41 -8.66 5.97
N LEU A 17 -55.55 -8.34 5.36
CA LEU A 17 -56.04 -6.96 5.27
C LEU A 17 -56.35 -6.37 6.64
N SER A 18 -56.90 -7.16 7.56
CA SER A 18 -57.14 -6.71 8.94
C SER A 18 -55.83 -6.41 9.69
N GLN A 19 -54.79 -7.21 9.47
CA GLN A 19 -53.46 -7.02 10.06
C GLN A 19 -52.79 -5.76 9.50
N ILE A 20 -52.88 -5.53 8.19
CA ILE A 20 -52.34 -4.34 7.53
C ILE A 20 -53.03 -3.08 8.06
N LYS A 21 -54.36 -3.12 8.22
CA LYS A 21 -55.12 -2.00 8.78
C LYS A 21 -54.69 -1.68 10.21
N ALA A 22 -54.56 -2.70 11.08
CA ALA A 22 -54.09 -2.53 12.45
C ALA A 22 -52.66 -1.95 12.52
N LEU A 23 -51.77 -2.39 11.62
CA LEU A 23 -50.41 -1.81 11.52
C LEU A 23 -50.44 -0.35 11.07
N ASN A 24 -51.32 0.02 10.13
CA ASN A 24 -51.44 1.39 9.68
C ASN A 24 -52.02 2.31 10.78
N ASP A 25 -52.97 1.79 11.57
CA ASP A 25 -53.57 2.52 12.69
C ASP A 25 -52.53 2.77 13.80
N THR A 26 -51.72 1.76 14.14
CA THR A 26 -50.62 1.92 15.12
C THR A 26 -49.54 2.89 14.65
N VAL A 27 -49.21 2.92 13.35
CA VAL A 27 -48.27 3.91 12.78
C VAL A 27 -48.84 5.33 12.87
N ASN A 28 -50.13 5.51 12.58
CA ASN A 28 -50.80 6.82 12.70
C ASN A 28 -50.85 7.29 14.17
N GLU A 29 -51.09 6.39 15.12
CA GLU A 29 -51.12 6.70 16.56
C GLU A 29 -49.71 7.08 17.09
N LEU A 30 -48.66 6.40 16.62
CA LEU A 30 -47.27 6.79 16.93
C LEU A 30 -46.89 8.14 16.30
N GLN A 31 -47.43 8.46 15.14
CA GLN A 31 -47.23 9.77 14.50
C GLN A 31 -47.98 10.89 15.23
N SER A 32 -49.20 10.64 15.73
CA SER A 32 -49.96 11.63 16.51
C SER A 32 -49.31 11.90 17.87
N HIS A 33 -48.85 10.88 18.58
CA HIS A 33 -48.11 11.07 19.84
C HIS A 33 -46.80 11.85 19.65
N ARG A 34 -46.10 11.64 18.53
CA ARG A 34 -44.90 12.42 18.18
C ARG A 34 -45.19 13.89 17.88
N THR A 35 -46.42 14.22 17.45
CA THR A 35 -46.86 15.62 17.25
C THR A 35 -47.34 16.27 18.56
N GLU A 36 -47.92 15.49 19.47
CA GLU A 36 -48.40 15.98 20.78
C GLU A 36 -47.25 16.22 21.77
N ASP A 37 -46.23 15.35 21.80
CA ASP A 37 -45.01 15.55 22.61
C ASP A 37 -44.19 16.77 22.15
N ARG A 38 -44.45 17.28 20.93
CA ARG A 38 -43.85 18.52 20.41
C ARG A 38 -44.65 19.77 20.77
N ALA A 39 -45.89 19.64 21.25
CA ALA A 39 -46.79 20.76 21.53
C ALA A 39 -46.73 21.25 23.00
N THR A 40 -46.00 20.57 23.89
CA THR A 40 -45.88 20.97 25.31
C THR A 40 -44.44 21.41 25.65
N ALA A 41 -43.93 22.39 24.91
CA ALA A 41 -42.82 23.23 25.36
C ALA A 41 -43.34 24.68 25.42
N PRO A 42 -43.00 25.48 26.45
CA PRO A 42 -43.50 26.84 26.55
C PRO A 42 -43.04 27.67 25.35
N SER A 43 -44.02 28.09 24.54
CA SER A 43 -43.87 29.02 23.43
C SER A 43 -43.32 30.36 23.93
N THR A 44 -41.99 30.50 23.87
CA THR A 44 -41.36 31.80 23.71
C THR A 44 -41.42 32.10 22.22
N THR A 45 -42.33 32.99 21.81
CA THR A 45 -42.47 33.48 20.45
C THR A 45 -41.11 33.87 19.83
N PRO A 46 -40.64 33.23 18.75
CA PRO A 46 -39.79 33.89 17.78
C PRO A 46 -40.72 34.51 16.74
N GLY A 47 -40.60 35.83 16.53
CA GLY A 47 -41.28 36.51 15.43
C GLY A 47 -40.97 35.87 14.06
N PRO A 48 -41.65 36.31 12.98
CA PRO A 48 -41.43 35.76 11.64
C PRO A 48 -39.95 35.86 11.30
N ARG A 49 -39.23 34.72 11.33
CA ARG A 49 -37.83 34.68 10.96
C ARG A 49 -37.77 35.02 9.46
N PRO A 50 -37.00 36.04 9.05
CA PRO A 50 -36.69 36.18 7.64
C PRO A 50 -35.99 34.90 7.20
N ASN A 51 -36.35 34.41 6.03
CA ASN A 51 -35.74 33.26 5.35
C ASN A 51 -34.24 33.56 5.15
N THR A 52 -33.44 33.34 6.19
CA THR A 52 -32.02 33.67 6.20
C THR A 52 -31.31 32.37 5.90
N GLU A 53 -30.95 32.18 4.64
CA GLU A 53 -30.09 31.06 4.23
C GLU A 53 -28.88 31.02 5.17
N GLU A 54 -28.75 29.95 5.95
CA GLU A 54 -27.65 29.80 6.90
C GLU A 54 -26.34 29.71 6.10
N LYS A 55 -25.44 30.67 6.35
CA LYS A 55 -24.13 30.71 5.69
C LYS A 55 -23.38 29.41 5.97
N PRO A 56 -22.63 28.86 4.99
CA PRO A 56 -21.83 27.66 5.21
C PRO A 56 -20.87 27.83 6.37
N THR A 57 -20.86 26.84 7.26
CA THR A 57 -19.88 26.75 8.35
C THR A 57 -18.50 26.43 7.78
N LYS A 58 -17.43 26.76 8.50
CA LYS A 58 -16.04 26.55 8.04
C LYS A 58 -15.27 25.65 9.01
N HIS A 59 -15.83 24.49 9.34
CA HIS A 59 -15.20 23.55 10.25
C HIS A 59 -14.13 22.71 9.55
N LEU A 60 -14.38 22.32 8.30
CA LEU A 60 -13.41 21.57 7.50
C LEU A 60 -12.56 22.50 6.62
N GLY A 61 -11.32 22.06 6.36
CA GLY A 61 -10.42 22.72 5.40
C GLY A 61 -11.03 22.87 4.00
N PRO A 62 -10.42 23.69 3.12
CA PRO A 62 -10.91 23.85 1.75
C PRO A 62 -10.87 22.51 1.01
N LEU A 63 -11.93 22.21 0.26
CA LEU A 63 -11.95 21.04 -0.62
C LEU A 63 -10.93 21.25 -1.74
N ALA A 64 -10.10 20.24 -2.00
CA ALA A 64 -9.14 20.26 -3.11
C ALA A 64 -9.86 20.38 -4.46
N GLU A 65 -9.18 20.91 -5.47
CA GLU A 65 -9.71 20.94 -6.84
C GLU A 65 -9.58 19.56 -7.48
N TYR A 66 -10.53 19.18 -8.33
CA TYR A 66 -10.53 17.92 -9.07
C TYR A 66 -10.36 18.17 -10.55
N ASP A 67 -9.33 17.56 -11.15
CA ASP A 67 -8.90 17.76 -12.53
C ASP A 67 -9.48 16.73 -13.53
N GLY A 68 -9.99 15.61 -13.02
CA GLY A 68 -10.48 14.47 -13.83
C GLY A 68 -9.66 13.19 -13.67
N ASN A 69 -8.67 13.14 -12.77
CA ASN A 69 -7.92 11.91 -12.54
C ASN A 69 -8.80 10.79 -11.93
N PRO A 70 -8.94 9.62 -12.57
CA PRO A 70 -9.80 8.54 -12.08
C PRO A 70 -9.33 7.95 -10.75
N GLU A 71 -8.02 7.95 -10.45
CA GLU A 71 -7.49 7.38 -9.20
C GLU A 71 -7.83 8.25 -7.97
N GLN A 72 -7.97 9.56 -8.18
CA GLN A 72 -8.26 10.52 -7.11
C GLN A 72 -9.76 10.74 -6.91
N LEU A 73 -10.60 10.17 -7.78
CA LEU A 73 -12.04 10.40 -7.79
C LEU A 73 -12.72 10.00 -6.47
N GLU A 74 -12.59 8.74 -6.03
CA GLU A 74 -13.26 8.27 -4.81
C GLU A 74 -12.74 8.95 -3.52
N PRO A 75 -11.42 9.16 -3.34
CA PRO A 75 -10.92 9.98 -2.24
C PRO A 75 -11.48 11.40 -2.25
N TRP A 76 -11.55 12.04 -3.41
CA TRP A 76 -12.09 13.39 -3.55
C TRP A 76 -13.59 13.45 -3.24
N ILE A 77 -14.39 12.51 -3.78
CA ILE A 77 -15.83 12.39 -3.48
C ILE A 77 -16.05 12.22 -1.97
N SER A 78 -15.23 11.39 -1.30
CA SER A 78 -15.34 11.17 0.14
C SER A 78 -15.12 12.46 0.94
N GLN A 79 -14.11 13.25 0.57
CA GLN A 79 -13.84 14.56 1.18
C GLN A 79 -14.96 15.57 0.87
N ALA A 80 -15.46 15.56 -0.35
CA ALA A 80 -16.55 16.42 -0.80
C ALA A 80 -17.84 16.14 -0.02
N GLN A 81 -18.20 14.86 0.14
CA GLN A 81 -19.34 14.43 0.95
C GLN A 81 -19.18 14.83 2.41
N ALA A 82 -18.02 14.60 3.02
CA ALA A 82 -17.75 15.04 4.39
C ALA A 82 -17.94 16.55 4.55
N LYS A 83 -17.45 17.34 3.58
CA LYS A 83 -17.63 18.80 3.59
C LYS A 83 -19.10 19.19 3.50
N LEU A 84 -19.87 18.56 2.63
CA LEU A 84 -21.32 18.80 2.53
C LEU A 84 -22.05 18.47 3.84
N HIS A 85 -21.65 17.38 4.51
CA HIS A 85 -22.26 16.89 5.74
C HIS A 85 -21.93 17.70 6.99
N VAL A 86 -20.87 18.51 6.98
CA VAL A 86 -20.46 19.30 8.15
C VAL A 86 -20.65 20.80 7.91
N ASP A 87 -20.17 21.30 6.78
CA ASP A 87 -20.13 22.75 6.51
C ASP A 87 -21.39 23.28 5.82
N TYR A 88 -22.16 22.40 5.14
CA TYR A 88 -23.29 22.81 4.29
C TYR A 88 -24.63 22.17 4.68
N VAL A 89 -24.78 21.71 5.92
CA VAL A 89 -26.00 21.03 6.40
C VAL A 89 -27.23 21.95 6.31
N GLY A 90 -27.08 23.23 6.66
CA GLY A 90 -28.16 24.22 6.62
C GLY A 90 -28.32 24.94 5.27
N CYS A 91 -27.51 24.62 4.26
CA CYS A 91 -27.52 25.32 2.98
C CYS A 91 -28.47 24.65 1.96
N SER A 92 -28.98 25.46 1.02
CA SER A 92 -29.81 24.97 -0.08
C SER A 92 -29.06 23.96 -0.97
N GLU A 93 -29.79 23.03 -1.60
CA GLU A 93 -29.21 22.01 -2.48
C GLU A 93 -28.46 22.63 -3.67
N ILE A 94 -28.97 23.75 -4.19
CA ILE A 94 -28.36 24.51 -5.27
C ILE A 94 -26.99 25.08 -4.82
N THR A 95 -26.91 25.63 -3.61
CA THR A 95 -25.64 26.13 -3.05
C THR A 95 -24.63 24.99 -2.88
N ARG A 96 -25.09 23.84 -2.40
CA ARG A 96 -24.29 22.62 -2.24
C ARG A 96 -23.78 22.10 -3.59
N PHE A 97 -24.63 22.13 -4.62
CA PHE A 97 -24.27 21.78 -5.98
C PHE A 97 -23.18 22.70 -6.53
N TYR A 98 -23.37 24.03 -6.47
CA TYR A 98 -22.40 24.97 -7.02
C TYR A 98 -21.06 24.93 -6.26
N MET A 99 -21.07 24.64 -4.96
CA MET A 99 -19.82 24.44 -4.21
C MET A 99 -18.97 23.33 -4.83
N LEU A 100 -19.58 22.18 -5.14
CA LEU A 100 -18.90 21.06 -5.78
C LEU A 100 -18.47 21.41 -7.21
N HIS A 101 -19.39 21.94 -8.02
CA HIS A 101 -19.12 22.30 -9.42
C HIS A 101 -17.96 23.29 -9.55
N ASN A 102 -17.88 24.29 -8.65
CA ASN A 102 -16.78 25.26 -8.63
C ASN A 102 -15.41 24.67 -8.29
N ARG A 103 -15.37 23.45 -7.72
CA ARG A 103 -14.14 22.71 -7.40
C ARG A 103 -13.71 21.75 -8.51
N LEU A 104 -14.49 21.65 -9.57
CA LEU A 104 -14.09 20.95 -10.79
C LEU A 104 -13.21 21.86 -11.66
N ARG A 105 -12.13 21.31 -12.19
CA ARG A 105 -11.15 21.98 -13.06
C ARG A 105 -10.78 21.07 -14.22
N GLY A 106 -10.08 21.63 -15.21
CA GLY A 106 -9.50 20.87 -16.31
C GLY A 106 -10.51 20.00 -17.06
N GLU A 107 -10.17 18.72 -17.22
CA GLU A 107 -10.98 17.76 -17.96
C GLU A 107 -12.33 17.51 -17.29
N ALA A 108 -12.35 17.43 -15.95
CA ALA A 108 -13.59 17.22 -15.19
C ALA A 108 -14.61 18.31 -15.47
N SER A 109 -14.18 19.58 -15.44
CA SER A 109 -15.09 20.70 -15.75
C SER A 109 -15.56 20.64 -17.21
N ARG A 110 -14.64 20.42 -18.16
CA ARG A 110 -14.97 20.38 -19.60
C ARG A 110 -15.98 19.30 -19.94
N GLN A 111 -15.83 18.10 -19.39
CA GLN A 111 -16.70 16.97 -19.69
C GLN A 111 -18.07 17.09 -19.01
N LEU A 112 -18.13 17.65 -17.79
CA LEU A 112 -19.40 17.79 -17.08
C LEU A 112 -20.20 19.04 -17.46
N GLN A 113 -19.56 20.08 -18.01
CA GLN A 113 -20.24 21.34 -18.34
C GLN A 113 -21.50 21.17 -19.20
N PRO A 114 -21.53 20.36 -20.29
CA PRO A 114 -22.74 20.16 -21.08
C PRO A 114 -23.87 19.52 -20.28
N TRP A 115 -23.53 18.58 -19.39
CA TRP A 115 -24.51 17.94 -18.50
C TRP A 115 -25.07 18.93 -17.49
N VAL A 116 -24.21 19.75 -16.87
CA VAL A 116 -24.63 20.81 -15.93
C VAL A 116 -25.57 21.80 -16.61
N GLN A 117 -25.30 22.17 -17.85
CA GLN A 117 -26.19 23.05 -18.64
C GLN A 117 -27.54 22.40 -18.93
N ALA A 118 -27.57 21.09 -19.22
CA ALA A 118 -28.81 20.37 -19.51
C ALA A 118 -29.73 20.25 -18.29
N ILE A 119 -29.16 20.17 -17.08
CA ILE A 119 -29.93 20.10 -15.82
C ILE A 119 -30.15 21.47 -15.17
N ALA A 120 -29.63 22.55 -15.74
CA ALA A 120 -29.78 23.89 -15.19
C ALA A 120 -31.28 24.25 -15.11
N ASN A 121 -31.70 24.82 -13.98
CA ASN A 121 -33.09 25.18 -13.69
C ASN A 121 -34.07 23.98 -13.58
N THR A 122 -33.55 22.76 -13.38
CA THR A 122 -34.38 21.58 -13.10
C THR A 122 -34.22 21.13 -11.65
N GLU A 123 -35.16 20.31 -11.17
CA GLU A 123 -35.11 19.67 -9.85
C GLU A 123 -33.95 18.68 -9.69
N HIS A 124 -33.27 18.32 -10.78
CA HIS A 124 -32.14 17.39 -10.76
C HIS A 124 -30.80 18.04 -10.39
N MET A 125 -30.78 19.36 -10.13
CA MET A 125 -29.60 20.11 -9.71
C MET A 125 -29.20 19.83 -8.25
N THR A 126 -28.85 18.57 -8.00
CA THR A 126 -28.53 18.05 -6.67
C THR A 126 -27.05 17.70 -6.57
N PRO A 127 -26.43 17.87 -5.39
CA PRO A 127 -25.03 17.48 -5.19
C PRO A 127 -24.82 15.98 -5.42
N GLN A 128 -25.81 15.14 -5.13
CA GLN A 128 -25.74 13.69 -5.38
C GLN A 128 -25.81 13.37 -6.87
N GLY A 129 -26.65 14.07 -7.63
CA GLY A 129 -26.68 13.94 -9.09
C GLY A 129 -25.31 14.22 -9.71
N LEU A 130 -24.64 15.28 -9.27
CA LEU A 130 -23.29 15.62 -9.73
C LEU A 130 -22.26 14.53 -9.39
N ILE A 131 -22.28 14.01 -8.15
CA ILE A 131 -21.39 12.91 -7.72
C ILE A 131 -21.64 11.64 -8.54
N ASN A 132 -22.90 11.29 -8.79
CA ASN A 132 -23.26 10.14 -9.60
C ASN A 132 -22.76 10.31 -11.04
N GLN A 133 -22.92 11.50 -11.62
CA GLN A 133 -22.41 11.80 -12.95
C GLN A 133 -20.89 11.70 -13.02
N LEU A 134 -20.17 12.18 -12.00
CA LEU A 134 -18.71 12.04 -11.90
C LEU A 134 -18.28 10.56 -11.85
N ARG A 135 -18.99 9.72 -11.10
CA ARG A 135 -18.75 8.27 -11.06
C ARG A 135 -19.04 7.60 -12.40
N LEU A 136 -20.03 8.06 -13.14
CA LEU A 136 -20.35 7.54 -14.47
C LEU A 136 -19.30 7.95 -15.53
N SER A 137 -18.78 9.18 -15.45
CA SER A 137 -17.83 9.69 -16.45
C SER A 137 -16.38 9.28 -16.19
N PHE A 138 -15.95 9.29 -14.93
CA PHE A 138 -14.56 9.05 -14.53
C PHE A 138 -14.35 7.79 -13.68
N GLY A 139 -15.41 7.20 -13.14
CA GLY A 139 -15.30 5.98 -12.35
C GLY A 139 -15.09 4.74 -13.23
N ASP A 140 -14.41 3.73 -12.69
CA ASP A 140 -14.25 2.44 -13.36
C ASP A 140 -15.38 1.49 -12.95
N PRO A 141 -16.31 1.12 -13.87
CA PRO A 141 -17.43 0.25 -13.56
C PRO A 141 -17.01 -1.13 -13.06
N HIS A 142 -15.81 -1.58 -13.46
CA HIS A 142 -15.30 -2.91 -13.17
C HIS A 142 -14.35 -2.93 -11.97
N THR A 143 -14.32 -1.89 -11.14
CA THR A 143 -13.40 -1.80 -9.99
C THR A 143 -13.51 -3.01 -9.07
N LYS A 144 -14.75 -3.40 -8.69
CA LYS A 144 -15.01 -4.56 -7.83
C LYS A 144 -14.56 -5.87 -8.47
N GLU A 145 -14.89 -6.05 -9.75
CA GLU A 145 -14.54 -7.28 -10.48
C GLU A 145 -13.03 -7.38 -10.71
N LYS A 146 -12.36 -6.26 -11.05
CA LYS A 146 -10.90 -6.18 -11.16
C LYS A 146 -10.24 -6.49 -9.81
N ALA A 147 -10.77 -5.96 -8.71
CA ALA A 147 -10.29 -6.25 -7.36
C ALA A 147 -10.45 -7.73 -7.01
N GLN A 148 -11.61 -8.34 -7.32
CA GLN A 148 -11.82 -9.79 -7.16
C GLN A 148 -10.83 -10.61 -7.98
N ARG A 149 -10.66 -10.30 -9.28
CA ARG A 149 -9.69 -10.99 -10.15
C ARG A 149 -8.25 -10.86 -9.63
N LYS A 150 -7.88 -9.70 -9.08
CA LYS A 150 -6.59 -9.49 -8.41
C LYS A 150 -6.48 -10.30 -7.13
N LEU A 151 -7.54 -10.33 -6.31
CA LEU A 151 -7.58 -11.09 -5.06
C LEU A 151 -7.39 -12.59 -5.30
N HIS A 152 -8.05 -13.17 -6.30
CA HIS A 152 -7.87 -14.58 -6.68
C HIS A 152 -6.44 -14.92 -7.13
N LYS A 153 -5.75 -13.96 -7.75
CA LYS A 153 -4.37 -14.13 -8.24
C LYS A 153 -3.32 -13.76 -7.19
N LEU A 154 -3.74 -13.19 -6.06
CA LEU A 154 -2.83 -12.70 -5.05
C LEU A 154 -2.08 -13.87 -4.38
N LYS A 155 -0.76 -13.79 -4.38
CA LYS A 155 0.13 -14.75 -3.73
C LYS A 155 1.17 -14.00 -2.88
N GLN A 156 1.58 -14.58 -1.75
CA GLN A 156 2.66 -14.08 -0.92
C GLN A 156 4.01 -14.23 -1.66
N ALA A 157 4.24 -15.37 -2.33
CA ALA A 157 5.49 -15.63 -3.03
C ALA A 157 6.72 -15.36 -2.12
N ASN A 158 7.64 -14.48 -2.54
CA ASN A 158 8.87 -14.15 -1.80
C ASN A 158 8.74 -12.90 -0.90
N ARG A 159 7.54 -12.31 -0.78
CA ARG A 159 7.35 -11.09 0.04
C ARG A 159 7.05 -11.41 1.49
N THR A 160 7.24 -10.42 2.36
CA THR A 160 6.91 -10.57 3.78
C THR A 160 5.40 -10.79 3.94
N PHE A 161 5.00 -11.45 5.03
CA PHE A 161 3.58 -11.66 5.30
C PHE A 161 2.83 -10.33 5.43
N MET A 162 3.44 -9.30 6.05
CA MET A 162 2.81 -8.00 6.23
C MET A 162 2.54 -7.27 4.90
N GLU A 163 3.49 -7.32 3.95
CA GLU A 163 3.28 -6.76 2.61
C GLU A 163 2.15 -7.47 1.87
N TYR A 164 2.10 -8.80 1.94
CA TYR A 164 1.00 -9.58 1.40
C TYR A 164 -0.34 -9.25 2.06
N PHE A 165 -0.36 -9.15 3.39
CA PHE A 165 -1.55 -8.93 4.19
C PHE A 165 -2.17 -7.55 3.96
N THR A 166 -1.35 -6.51 3.82
CA THR A 166 -1.83 -5.15 3.53
C THR A 166 -2.48 -5.07 2.16
N GLU A 167 -1.88 -5.69 1.13
CA GLU A 167 -2.48 -5.77 -0.20
C GLU A 167 -3.75 -6.61 -0.21
N TYR A 168 -3.74 -7.77 0.47
CA TYR A 168 -4.92 -8.62 0.65
C TYR A 168 -6.09 -7.82 1.24
N ARG A 169 -5.87 -7.13 2.37
CA ARG A 169 -6.92 -6.32 3.02
C ARG A 169 -7.45 -5.24 2.10
N LYS A 170 -6.57 -4.54 1.38
CA LYS A 170 -6.98 -3.53 0.40
C LYS A 170 -7.88 -4.13 -0.68
N LEU A 171 -7.49 -5.25 -1.27
CA LEU A 171 -8.25 -5.91 -2.34
C LEU A 171 -9.59 -6.48 -1.84
N VAL A 172 -9.67 -7.01 -0.62
CA VAL A 172 -10.94 -7.45 -0.03
C VAL A 172 -11.90 -6.28 0.13
N LEU A 173 -11.43 -5.11 0.58
CA LEU A 173 -12.26 -3.92 0.71
C LEU A 173 -12.75 -3.42 -0.66
N GLU A 174 -11.86 -3.34 -1.65
CA GLU A 174 -12.20 -2.93 -3.02
C GLU A 174 -13.17 -3.91 -3.71
N ALA A 175 -13.07 -5.20 -3.39
CA ALA A 175 -13.98 -6.25 -3.87
C ALA A 175 -15.37 -6.22 -3.19
N GLY A 176 -15.58 -5.36 -2.19
CA GLY A 176 -16.82 -5.30 -1.41
C GLY A 176 -16.93 -6.42 -0.36
N GLY A 177 -15.81 -6.98 0.07
CA GLY A 177 -15.75 -8.12 0.99
C GLY A 177 -15.88 -7.79 2.48
N THR A 178 -16.32 -6.58 2.83
CA THR A 178 -16.58 -6.18 4.22
C THR A 178 -17.58 -7.14 4.89
N GLY A 179 -18.66 -7.48 4.18
CA GLY A 179 -19.72 -8.37 4.63
C GLY A 179 -19.48 -9.86 4.40
N TRP A 180 -18.30 -10.29 3.95
CA TRP A 180 -18.04 -11.72 3.75
C TRP A 180 -17.93 -12.47 5.09
N PRO A 181 -18.45 -13.70 5.17
CA PRO A 181 -18.18 -14.62 6.26
C PRO A 181 -16.68 -14.78 6.51
N ASP A 182 -16.33 -14.96 7.78
CA ASP A 182 -14.93 -15.12 8.20
C ASP A 182 -14.26 -16.32 7.54
N GLU A 183 -15.00 -17.40 7.32
CA GLU A 183 -14.52 -18.60 6.60
C GLU A 183 -14.05 -18.26 5.18
N ILE A 184 -14.79 -17.41 4.47
CA ILE A 184 -14.44 -16.99 3.10
C ILE A 184 -13.20 -16.09 3.13
N LYS A 185 -13.14 -15.15 4.08
CA LYS A 185 -11.95 -14.29 4.26
C LYS A 185 -10.71 -15.12 4.61
N LYS A 186 -10.85 -16.14 5.46
CA LYS A 186 -9.75 -17.06 5.79
C LYS A 186 -9.32 -17.86 4.57
N SER A 187 -10.26 -18.42 3.80
CA SER A 187 -9.91 -19.26 2.65
C SER A 187 -9.16 -18.49 1.57
N TYR A 188 -9.56 -17.24 1.27
CA TYR A 188 -8.82 -16.38 0.34
C TYR A 188 -7.43 -16.04 0.87
N LEU A 189 -7.32 -15.73 2.17
CA LEU A 189 -6.05 -15.42 2.79
C LEU A 189 -5.11 -16.63 2.71
N GLU A 190 -5.59 -17.82 3.11
CA GLU A 190 -4.87 -19.09 3.11
C GLU A 190 -4.39 -19.50 1.72
N ALA A 191 -5.27 -19.39 0.71
CA ALA A 191 -4.94 -19.74 -0.66
C ALA A 191 -3.76 -18.93 -1.23
N GLY A 192 -3.53 -17.72 -0.72
CA GLY A 192 -2.42 -16.87 -1.14
C GLY A 192 -1.15 -16.98 -0.30
N LEU A 193 -1.16 -17.65 0.86
CA LEU A 193 0.01 -17.77 1.74
C LEU A 193 1.17 -18.53 1.10
N SER A 194 2.39 -18.25 1.58
CA SER A 194 3.58 -19.04 1.26
C SER A 194 3.49 -20.46 1.82
N THR A 195 4.09 -21.43 1.13
CA THR A 195 4.05 -22.85 1.56
C THR A 195 4.78 -23.08 2.88
N GLU A 196 5.81 -22.30 3.19
CA GLU A 196 6.52 -22.35 4.48
C GLU A 196 5.60 -21.92 5.63
N LEU A 197 4.92 -20.79 5.48
CA LEU A 197 4.00 -20.29 6.49
C LEU A 197 2.77 -21.20 6.62
N GLN A 198 2.22 -21.70 5.51
CA GLN A 198 1.14 -22.69 5.53
C GLN A 198 1.55 -23.94 6.33
N LYS A 199 2.77 -24.47 6.14
CA LYS A 199 3.27 -25.63 6.90
C LYS A 199 3.33 -25.36 8.40
N CYS A 200 3.77 -24.18 8.81
CA CYS A 200 3.80 -23.78 10.22
C CYS A 200 2.40 -23.59 10.82
N MET A 201 1.37 -23.45 9.98
CA MET A 201 -0.03 -23.35 10.39
C MET A 201 -0.76 -24.69 10.41
N ILE A 202 -0.16 -25.78 9.90
CA ILE A 202 -0.76 -27.12 9.97
C ILE A 202 -0.93 -27.52 11.45
N GLY A 203 -2.16 -27.83 11.85
CA GLY A 203 -2.51 -28.20 13.24
C GLY A 203 -2.92 -27.03 14.14
N LYS A 204 -2.76 -25.78 13.68
CA LYS A 204 -3.35 -24.59 14.30
C LYS A 204 -4.75 -24.41 13.73
N ASN A 205 -5.74 -25.09 14.32
CA ASN A 205 -7.10 -25.12 13.79
C ASN A 205 -7.63 -23.69 13.55
N ALA A 206 -8.05 -23.42 12.31
CA ALA A 206 -8.73 -22.19 11.91
C ALA A 206 -10.23 -22.21 12.28
N ASP A 207 -10.74 -23.39 12.63
CA ASP A 207 -12.15 -23.65 12.91
C ASP A 207 -12.59 -22.96 14.21
N GLY A 208 -13.70 -22.22 14.13
CA GLY A 208 -14.29 -21.51 15.27
C GLY A 208 -13.61 -20.20 15.70
N LYS A 209 -12.43 -19.87 15.15
CA LYS A 209 -11.75 -18.59 15.45
C LYS A 209 -12.41 -17.42 14.71
N SER A 210 -12.31 -16.21 15.24
CA SER A 210 -12.58 -15.00 14.46
C SER A 210 -11.56 -14.84 13.33
N PHE A 211 -11.93 -14.17 12.23
CA PHE A 211 -10.97 -13.78 11.20
C PHE A 211 -9.79 -12.97 11.78
N GLU A 212 -10.03 -12.09 12.75
CA GLU A 212 -8.99 -11.25 13.36
C GLU A 212 -8.01 -12.06 14.20
N GLU A 213 -8.50 -13.02 14.98
CA GLU A 213 -7.69 -13.94 15.77
C GLU A 213 -6.77 -14.77 14.88
N TYR A 214 -7.32 -15.30 13.79
CA TYR A 214 -6.56 -16.05 12.79
C TYR A 214 -5.46 -15.20 12.14
N CYS A 215 -5.76 -13.94 11.80
CA CYS A 215 -4.75 -13.01 11.27
C CYS A 215 -3.62 -12.74 12.26
N ASN A 216 -3.93 -12.61 13.55
CA ASN A 216 -2.91 -12.38 14.58
C ASN A 216 -2.01 -13.59 14.77
N GLU A 217 -2.56 -14.80 14.71
CA GLU A 217 -1.78 -16.04 14.77
C GLU A 217 -0.85 -16.20 13.56
N LEU A 218 -1.32 -15.82 12.35
CA LEU A 218 -0.49 -15.77 11.15
C LEU A 218 0.66 -14.77 11.28
N LYS A 219 0.42 -13.57 11.83
CA LYS A 219 1.47 -12.58 12.10
C LYS A 219 2.53 -13.14 13.04
N GLN A 220 2.11 -13.65 14.19
CA GLN A 220 3.03 -14.24 15.18
C GLN A 220 3.85 -15.37 14.59
N THR A 221 3.23 -16.25 13.79
CA THR A 221 3.92 -17.36 13.15
C THR A 221 4.91 -16.88 12.09
N SER A 222 4.55 -15.85 11.32
CA SER A 222 5.45 -15.21 10.36
C SER A 222 6.67 -14.61 11.06
N ASP A 223 6.48 -13.88 12.16
CA ASP A 223 7.57 -13.25 12.91
C ASP A 223 8.50 -14.31 13.53
N GLN A 224 7.92 -15.41 14.03
CA GLN A 224 8.68 -16.58 14.50
C GLN A 224 9.48 -17.25 13.38
N LEU A 225 8.90 -17.37 12.18
CA LEU A 225 9.58 -17.93 11.02
C LEU A 225 10.72 -17.03 10.54
N GLU A 226 10.50 -15.72 10.49
CA GLU A 226 11.52 -14.74 10.10
C GLU A 226 12.69 -14.71 11.11
N SER A 227 12.38 -14.70 12.41
CA SER A 227 13.41 -14.76 13.45
C SER A 227 14.20 -16.07 13.44
N PHE A 228 13.53 -17.21 13.17
CA PHE A 228 14.20 -18.50 12.97
C PHE A 228 15.14 -18.47 11.76
N ASN A 229 14.67 -17.94 10.63
CA ASN A 229 15.47 -17.80 9.41
C ASN A 229 16.68 -16.89 9.63
N LEU A 230 16.51 -15.77 10.34
CA LEU A 230 17.61 -14.84 10.66
C LEU A 230 18.67 -15.52 11.55
N ARG A 231 18.24 -16.29 12.56
CA ARG A 231 19.15 -17.08 13.40
C ARG A 231 19.90 -18.15 12.59
N ASN A 232 19.20 -18.90 11.75
CA ASN A 232 19.78 -20.01 11.00
C ASN A 232 20.73 -19.52 9.87
N THR A 233 20.43 -18.39 9.24
CA THR A 233 21.31 -17.77 8.24
C THR A 233 22.59 -17.21 8.87
N GLY A 234 22.51 -16.59 10.05
CA GLY A 234 23.68 -16.13 10.81
C GLY A 234 24.60 -17.27 11.26
N VAL A 235 24.05 -18.39 11.72
CA VAL A 235 24.82 -19.57 12.15
C VAL A 235 25.57 -20.22 10.97
N ARG A 236 24.99 -20.22 9.76
CA ARG A 236 25.64 -20.74 8.55
C ARG A 236 26.85 -19.92 8.09
N HIS A 237 26.89 -18.63 8.40
CA HIS A 237 28.08 -17.80 8.15
C HIS A 237 29.19 -18.03 9.17
N ASN A 238 28.85 -18.23 10.45
CA ASN A 238 29.84 -18.46 11.50
C ASN A 238 30.47 -19.88 11.46
N ASN A 239 29.73 -20.88 11.00
CA ASN A 239 30.26 -22.24 10.84
C ASN A 239 31.20 -22.42 9.64
N ARG A 240 31.34 -21.44 8.75
CA ARG A 240 32.35 -21.49 7.67
C ARG A 240 33.75 -21.08 8.11
N THR A 241 33.89 -20.47 9.29
CA THR A 241 35.20 -20.04 9.84
C THR A 241 35.76 -20.99 10.89
N TRP A 242 35.02 -21.99 11.33
CA TRP A 242 35.52 -22.98 12.29
C TRP A 242 35.94 -24.26 11.56
N ARG A 243 37.20 -24.27 11.09
CA ARG A 243 37.92 -25.52 10.79
C ARG A 243 38.46 -26.06 12.12
N PRO A 244 38.04 -27.25 12.60
CA PRO A 244 38.71 -27.88 13.72
C PRO A 244 40.13 -28.23 13.25
N ASN A 245 41.13 -27.60 13.86
CA ASN A 245 42.53 -27.95 13.63
C ASN A 245 42.80 -29.29 14.34
N THR A 246 42.51 -30.40 13.67
CA THR A 246 42.80 -31.75 14.19
C THR A 246 44.27 -32.09 13.96
N THR A 247 45.16 -31.42 14.70
CA THR A 247 46.52 -31.91 15.01
C THR A 247 46.90 -31.38 16.39
N ALA A 248 46.34 -31.98 17.44
CA ALA A 248 46.89 -31.88 18.79
C ALA A 248 47.46 -33.25 19.14
N THR A 249 48.73 -33.41 18.82
CA THR A 249 49.60 -34.47 19.30
C THR A 249 49.55 -34.50 20.83
N MET A 250 49.42 -35.71 21.37
CA MET A 250 49.38 -35.98 22.80
C MET A 250 50.58 -35.37 23.53
N GLY A 251 50.30 -34.59 24.57
CA GLY A 251 51.27 -34.09 25.52
C GLY A 251 50.70 -34.27 26.93
N LEU A 252 51.06 -35.38 27.56
CA LEU A 252 50.81 -35.69 28.96
C LEU A 252 51.60 -34.71 29.85
N THR A 253 50.91 -33.88 30.64
CA THR A 253 51.41 -33.47 31.95
C THR A 253 50.23 -33.16 32.86
N ALA A 254 50.13 -33.94 33.94
CA ALA A 254 49.19 -33.75 35.02
C ALA A 254 49.60 -32.57 35.90
N SER A 255 48.64 -31.72 36.27
CA SER A 255 48.74 -30.89 37.47
C SER A 255 47.35 -30.61 38.05
N LYS A 256 47.33 -30.66 39.38
CA LYS A 256 46.24 -30.72 40.36
C LYS A 256 45.43 -29.41 40.43
N PRO A 257 44.15 -29.40 40.85
CA PRO A 257 43.39 -28.17 41.04
C PRO A 257 43.71 -27.54 42.41
N THR A 258 43.79 -26.22 42.47
CA THR A 258 43.82 -25.46 43.73
C THR A 258 42.75 -24.37 43.67
N GLU A 259 41.97 -24.30 44.73
CA GLU A 259 40.78 -23.47 44.91
C GLU A 259 41.08 -21.97 45.09
N SER A 260 40.00 -21.19 44.92
CA SER A 260 39.69 -19.90 45.53
C SER A 260 40.49 -18.66 45.12
N HIS A 261 39.85 -17.80 44.31
CA HIS A 261 39.60 -16.44 44.77
C HIS A 261 38.29 -15.92 44.15
N ALA A 262 37.38 -15.49 45.02
CA ALA A 262 36.18 -14.77 44.69
C ALA A 262 36.50 -13.29 44.43
N ASP A 263 35.56 -12.62 43.77
CA ASP A 263 35.41 -11.17 43.61
C ASP A 263 36.48 -10.39 42.85
N GLU A 264 36.17 -10.07 41.58
CA GLU A 264 36.09 -8.68 41.12
C GLU A 264 35.31 -8.63 39.79
N MET A 265 34.05 -8.17 39.85
CA MET A 265 33.20 -7.95 38.67
C MET A 265 33.21 -6.45 38.33
N ASP A 266 34.17 -6.03 37.52
CA ASP A 266 34.18 -4.69 36.92
C ASP A 266 33.21 -4.63 35.74
N TRP A 267 31.96 -4.30 36.05
CA TRP A 267 30.97 -3.87 35.07
C TRP A 267 31.19 -2.38 34.73
N GLU A 268 31.86 -2.11 33.60
CA GLU A 268 31.67 -0.84 32.88
C GLU A 268 31.49 -1.06 31.36
N PRO A 269 30.49 -0.44 30.71
CA PRO A 269 30.29 -0.55 29.27
C PRO A 269 31.34 0.30 28.53
N SER A 270 32.37 -0.34 27.98
CA SER A 270 33.37 0.34 27.15
C SER A 270 32.78 0.76 25.80
N ARG A 271 32.59 2.07 25.67
CA ARG A 271 32.25 2.78 24.43
C ARG A 271 33.23 2.38 23.32
N SER A 272 32.68 1.89 22.22
CA SER A 272 33.40 1.48 21.03
C SER A 272 33.98 2.68 20.26
N VAL A 273 35.15 3.16 20.68
CA VAL A 273 36.00 3.99 19.83
C VAL A 273 36.89 3.04 19.02
N ARG A 274 36.61 2.93 17.72
CA ARG A 274 37.45 2.22 16.75
C ARG A 274 38.88 2.76 16.79
N SER A 275 39.77 2.04 17.47
CA SER A 275 41.21 2.18 17.31
C SER A 275 41.73 1.01 16.50
N ASN A 276 42.13 1.30 15.27
CA ASN A 276 42.74 0.35 14.35
C ASN A 276 44.19 0.09 14.82
N ARG A 277 44.39 -0.77 15.82
CA ARG A 277 45.72 -1.29 16.17
C ARG A 277 46.02 -2.50 15.29
N VAL A 278 46.92 -2.29 14.33
CA VAL A 278 47.47 -3.33 13.45
C VAL A 278 48.35 -4.26 14.28
N SER A 279 47.83 -5.43 14.62
CA SER A 279 48.63 -6.55 15.13
C SER A 279 49.30 -7.28 13.98
N SER A 280 50.63 -7.25 13.98
CA SER A 280 51.50 -8.04 13.12
C SER A 280 51.27 -9.53 13.36
N ARG A 281 50.65 -10.20 12.39
CA ARG A 281 50.75 -11.65 12.17
C ARG A 281 50.59 -11.90 10.67
N THR A 282 51.49 -12.73 10.15
CA THR A 282 51.76 -13.02 8.73
C THR A 282 50.54 -13.46 7.94
N ASN A 283 49.77 -12.49 7.45
CA ASN A 283 48.76 -12.66 6.41
C ASN A 283 49.06 -11.58 5.35
N GLY A 284 49.23 -11.98 4.09
CA GLY A 284 49.79 -11.13 3.03
C GLY A 284 49.21 -9.71 3.05
N ARG A 285 50.09 -8.72 3.26
CA ARG A 285 49.69 -7.31 3.34
C ARG A 285 48.96 -6.96 2.04
N ARG A 286 47.74 -6.44 2.12
CA ARG A 286 46.96 -6.05 0.95
C ARG A 286 47.21 -4.57 0.65
N ALA A 287 47.25 -4.20 -0.63
CA ALA A 287 47.34 -2.81 -1.04
C ALA A 287 46.10 -2.02 -0.56
N THR A 288 46.31 -0.78 -0.15
CA THR A 288 45.23 0.17 0.14
C THR A 288 44.59 0.62 -1.17
N TRP A 289 43.27 0.82 -1.16
CA TRP A 289 42.59 1.45 -2.29
C TRP A 289 42.92 2.94 -2.30
N VAL A 290 43.37 3.46 -3.44
CA VAL A 290 43.79 4.86 -3.58
C VAL A 290 43.09 5.49 -4.78
N SER A 291 42.93 6.82 -4.75
CA SER A 291 42.34 7.58 -5.85
C SER A 291 43.20 7.53 -7.11
N LYS A 292 42.59 7.88 -8.24
CA LYS A 292 43.23 7.90 -9.56
C LYS A 292 44.45 8.83 -9.60
N GLU A 293 44.34 10.02 -9.01
CA GLU A 293 45.41 11.02 -8.93
C GLU A 293 46.68 10.49 -8.25
N THR A 294 46.54 9.72 -7.17
CA THR A 294 47.70 9.14 -6.49
C THR A 294 48.33 7.99 -7.27
N LEU A 295 47.54 7.27 -8.09
CA LEU A 295 48.07 6.25 -9.00
C LEU A 295 48.84 6.88 -10.16
N ASP A 296 48.38 8.04 -10.66
CA ASP A 296 49.05 8.78 -11.72
C ASP A 296 50.37 9.38 -11.23
N TYR A 297 50.41 9.93 -10.00
CA TYR A 297 51.66 10.34 -9.34
C TYR A 297 52.65 9.18 -9.15
N ARG A 298 52.15 7.98 -8.83
CA ARG A 298 53.01 6.77 -8.74
C ARG A 298 53.57 6.35 -10.09
N ARG A 299 52.80 6.56 -11.16
CA ARG A 299 53.23 6.28 -12.54
C ARG A 299 54.29 7.28 -13.02
N GLU A 300 54.16 8.54 -12.65
CA GLU A 300 55.12 9.59 -13.00
C GLU A 300 56.47 9.44 -12.27
N LYS A 301 56.46 8.87 -11.06
CA LYS A 301 57.67 8.66 -10.23
C LYS A 301 58.21 7.23 -10.21
N ASP A 302 57.77 6.38 -11.14
CA ASP A 302 58.15 4.95 -11.24
C ASP A 302 58.05 4.19 -9.91
N LEU A 303 56.99 4.46 -9.16
CA LEU A 303 56.66 3.79 -7.90
C LEU A 303 55.72 2.60 -8.14
N CYS A 304 55.83 1.57 -7.31
CA CYS A 304 54.93 0.43 -7.38
C CYS A 304 53.46 0.86 -7.23
N LEU A 305 52.62 0.56 -8.21
CA LEU A 305 51.20 0.92 -8.20
C LEU A 305 50.41 0.26 -7.05
N ARG A 306 50.90 -0.85 -6.48
CA ARG A 306 50.25 -1.55 -5.36
C ARG A 306 50.64 -1.00 -3.99
N CYS A 307 51.93 -0.84 -3.70
CA CYS A 307 52.40 -0.48 -2.36
C CYS A 307 53.03 0.92 -2.26
N GLY A 308 53.36 1.56 -3.40
CA GLY A 308 53.99 2.88 -3.44
C GLY A 308 55.49 2.90 -3.15
N ASN A 309 56.15 1.74 -2.99
CA ASN A 309 57.61 1.67 -2.80
C ASN A 309 58.37 1.74 -4.13
N GLN A 310 59.60 2.25 -4.07
CA GLN A 310 60.57 2.25 -5.17
C GLN A 310 61.22 0.85 -5.31
N GLY A 311 61.67 0.50 -6.52
CA GLY A 311 62.50 -0.69 -6.78
C GLY A 311 61.76 -1.98 -7.16
N HIS A 312 60.43 -1.98 -7.27
CA HIS A 312 59.69 -3.10 -7.88
C HIS A 312 58.39 -2.62 -8.54
N ASN A 313 57.92 -3.37 -9.54
CA ASN A 313 56.69 -3.06 -10.25
C ASN A 313 55.53 -3.97 -9.81
N LEU A 314 54.32 -3.69 -10.32
CA LEU A 314 53.06 -4.36 -9.95
C LEU A 314 53.11 -5.90 -10.02
N LYS A 315 54.03 -6.46 -10.82
CA LYS A 315 54.27 -7.90 -10.99
C LYS A 315 55.04 -8.53 -9.83
N ASP A 316 56.06 -7.84 -9.30
CA ASP A 316 56.98 -8.37 -8.27
C ASP A 316 56.58 -7.90 -6.85
N CYS A 317 55.37 -7.38 -6.71
CA CYS A 317 54.88 -6.84 -5.46
C CYS A 317 54.32 -7.94 -4.56
N SER A 318 54.87 -8.08 -3.36
CA SER A 318 54.40 -9.02 -2.32
C SER A 318 53.00 -8.68 -1.77
N PHE A 319 52.40 -7.56 -2.20
CA PHE A 319 51.08 -7.13 -1.74
C PHE A 319 49.95 -7.65 -2.63
N LEU A 320 48.86 -8.11 -1.99
CA LEU A 320 47.63 -8.53 -2.67
C LEU A 320 46.86 -7.32 -3.24
N PRO A 321 46.04 -7.50 -4.30
CA PRO A 321 45.24 -6.42 -4.90
C PRO A 321 44.27 -5.75 -3.91
N ALA A 322 44.10 -4.42 -4.03
CA ALA A 322 43.16 -3.64 -3.22
C ALA A 322 41.71 -4.07 -3.47
N ARG A 323 40.85 -4.03 -2.44
CA ARG A 323 39.40 -4.24 -2.58
C ARG A 323 38.75 -2.92 -2.98
N ARG A 324 37.90 -2.95 -4.02
CA ARG A 324 37.08 -1.80 -4.42
C ARG A 324 36.05 -1.51 -3.32
N PRO A 325 35.91 -0.25 -2.85
CA PRO A 325 34.84 0.11 -1.93
C PRO A 325 33.48 -0.12 -2.61
N ILE A 326 32.55 -0.74 -1.89
CA ILE A 326 31.18 -0.97 -2.38
C ILE A 326 30.48 0.38 -2.42
N THR A 327 30.20 0.89 -3.61
CA THR A 327 29.34 2.06 -3.80
C THR A 327 27.89 1.62 -3.66
N THR A 328 27.21 2.03 -2.58
CA THR A 328 25.76 1.93 -2.50
C THR A 328 25.16 2.90 -3.53
N ASN A 329 24.63 2.36 -4.62
CA ASN A 329 24.00 3.15 -5.67
C ASN A 329 22.80 3.91 -5.08
N LYS A 330 22.90 5.24 -5.04
CA LYS A 330 21.73 6.11 -4.93
C LYS A 330 20.96 6.10 -6.24
N ALA A 331 19.65 6.20 -6.09
CA ALA A 331 18.59 6.08 -7.08
C ALA A 331 18.89 6.73 -8.45
N SER A 332 18.60 5.96 -9.49
CA SER A 332 18.48 6.41 -10.87
C SER A 332 17.24 7.28 -11.00
N THR A 333 17.40 8.60 -11.06
CA THR A 333 16.38 9.49 -11.64
C THR A 333 16.55 9.49 -13.15
N ASN A 334 15.58 8.89 -13.84
CA ASN A 334 15.44 8.97 -15.29
C ASN A 334 15.00 10.40 -15.63
N ASP A 335 15.92 11.22 -16.11
CA ASP A 335 15.59 12.39 -16.94
C ASP A 335 16.08 12.09 -18.37
N ARG A 336 15.12 11.76 -19.25
CA ARG A 336 15.33 11.68 -20.69
C ARG A 336 15.23 13.10 -21.25
N ALA A 337 16.38 13.69 -21.57
CA ALA A 337 16.46 14.82 -22.47
C ALA A 337 16.87 14.32 -23.86
N ASP A 338 16.12 14.79 -24.85
CA ASP A 338 16.27 14.56 -26.28
C ASP A 338 17.68 14.90 -26.80
N ILE A 339 18.23 14.01 -27.64
CA ILE A 339 19.28 14.36 -28.60
C ILE A 339 18.90 13.74 -29.95
N ASP A 340 18.38 14.60 -30.80
CA ASP A 340 18.29 14.46 -32.25
C ASP A 340 19.69 14.31 -32.84
N LEU A 341 19.90 13.25 -33.63
CA LEU A 341 21.06 13.14 -34.52
C LEU A 341 20.67 12.37 -35.77
N SER A 342 20.08 13.11 -36.70
CA SER A 342 20.04 12.76 -38.12
C SER A 342 21.46 12.67 -38.69
N LEU A 343 21.89 11.46 -39.04
CA LEU A 343 23.07 11.22 -39.88
C LEU A 343 22.62 10.55 -41.18
N SER A 344 22.55 11.35 -42.23
CA SER A 344 22.41 10.93 -43.62
C SER A 344 23.74 10.38 -44.14
N LEU A 345 23.69 9.24 -44.83
CA LEU A 345 24.72 8.82 -45.79
C LEU A 345 24.02 8.36 -47.08
N PRO A 346 24.61 8.62 -48.26
CA PRO A 346 23.93 8.54 -49.54
C PRO A 346 24.19 7.20 -50.23
N ASP A 347 23.15 6.59 -50.81
CA ASP A 347 23.32 5.57 -51.85
C ASP A 347 22.92 6.17 -53.19
N SER A 348 23.94 6.42 -54.00
CA SER A 348 23.82 6.54 -55.44
C SER A 348 24.02 5.14 -56.00
N GLU A 349 23.07 4.61 -56.78
CA GLU A 349 23.33 4.32 -58.19
C GLU A 349 22.11 3.71 -58.88
N GLU A 350 21.88 4.28 -60.04
CA GLU A 350 20.90 4.00 -61.07
C GLU A 350 21.34 2.75 -61.85
N ASN A 351 20.45 1.76 -61.99
CA ASN A 351 20.59 0.80 -63.09
C ASN A 351 19.23 0.53 -63.74
N ARG A 352 19.03 1.20 -64.88
CA ARG A 352 18.00 0.91 -65.87
C ARG A 352 18.50 -0.22 -66.77
N GLY A 353 17.67 -1.24 -66.96
CA GLY A 353 17.68 -2.03 -68.19
C GLY A 353 17.26 -3.49 -68.03
N ASN A 354 16.03 -3.81 -68.39
CA ASN A 354 15.82 -4.59 -69.63
C ASN A 354 14.33 -4.54 -70.06
N PRO A 355 14.03 -4.46 -71.38
CA PRO A 355 12.67 -4.48 -71.90
C PRO A 355 12.26 -5.91 -72.30
N GLY A 356 10.95 -6.17 -72.29
CA GLY A 356 10.40 -7.40 -72.85
C GLY A 356 8.89 -7.29 -73.02
N LYS A 357 8.44 -6.98 -74.24
CA LYS A 357 7.08 -7.22 -74.72
C LYS A 357 7.16 -8.19 -75.89
N ALA A 358 6.13 -9.03 -75.99
CA ALA A 358 5.84 -10.07 -76.99
C ALA A 358 6.42 -11.45 -76.68
#